data_AF-A0A849TQH3-F1
#
_entry.id   AF-A0A849TQH3-F1
#
_cell.length_a   1.000
_cell.length_b   1.000
_cell.length_c   1.000
_cell.angle_alpha   90.00
_cell.angle_beta   90.00
_cell.angle_gamma   90.00
#
_symmetry.space_group_name_H-M   'P 1'
#
loop_
_entity.id
_entity.type
_entity.pdbx_description
1 polymer ?
#
loop_
_entity_poly.entity_id
_entity_poly.type
_entity_poly.pdbx_seq_one_letter_code
_entity_poly.pdbx_strand_id
1 'polypeptide(L)'
;METETKEERCRLVMVTWEDSRQPTSKWTFLSDLPDHTAVKCTTVGWLLKDNDDVKVLAQSMGDIDADEMQTSGVMTIPARCVIAIKNLEEEATSASSAYCRDVA
;
A
#
# COMPACT_ATOMS: atom_id res chain seq x y z
N MET A 1 -17.39 1.31 -27.18
CA MET A 1 -16.28 1.88 -26.40
C MET A 1 -16.82 1.97 -25.00
N GLU A 2 -16.62 0.91 -24.22
CA GLU A 2 -17.20 0.79 -22.87
C GLU A 2 -16.53 1.84 -21.98
N THR A 3 -17.35 2.71 -21.39
CA THR A 3 -16.90 3.68 -20.41
C THR A 3 -16.69 2.96 -19.09
N GLU A 4 -15.43 2.63 -18.79
CA GLU A 4 -15.01 2.21 -17.44
C GLU A 4 -15.53 3.23 -16.42
N THR A 5 -16.21 2.72 -15.39
CA THR A 5 -16.71 3.54 -14.30
C THR A 5 -15.52 4.06 -13.48
N LYS A 6 -15.65 5.26 -12.89
CA LYS A 6 -14.55 5.92 -12.18
C LYS A 6 -14.07 5.11 -10.96
N GLU A 7 -14.94 4.26 -10.43
CA GLU A 7 -14.74 3.37 -9.28
C GLU A 7 -13.93 2.10 -9.61
N GLU A 8 -13.87 1.68 -10.87
CA GLU A 8 -13.03 0.53 -11.31
C GLU A 8 -11.53 0.87 -11.35
N ARG A 9 -11.15 2.14 -11.17
CA ARG A 9 -9.80 2.63 -11.47
C ARG A 9 -8.73 2.24 -10.46
N CYS A 10 -9.10 1.95 -9.22
CA CYS A 10 -8.13 1.69 -8.15
C CYS A 10 -8.55 0.45 -7.37
N ARG A 11 -7.94 -0.71 -7.68
CA ARG A 11 -8.12 -1.95 -6.91
C ARG A 11 -7.37 -1.89 -5.57
N LEU A 12 -7.95 -2.48 -4.52
CA LEU A 12 -7.29 -2.62 -3.22
C LEU A 12 -6.23 -3.73 -3.31
N VAL A 13 -4.99 -3.41 -2.96
CA VAL A 13 -3.88 -4.36 -3.06
C VAL A 13 -2.99 -4.34 -1.82
N MET A 14 -2.33 -5.48 -1.60
CA MET A 14 -1.16 -5.60 -0.75
C MET A 14 0.08 -5.75 -1.63
N VAL A 15 1.03 -4.82 -1.51
CA VAL A 15 2.31 -4.85 -2.21
C VAL A 15 3.39 -5.26 -1.22
N THR A 16 4.08 -6.35 -1.51
CA THR A 16 5.32 -6.75 -0.82
C THR A 16 6.51 -6.25 -1.62
N TRP A 17 7.45 -5.57 -0.98
CA TRP A 17 8.59 -4.92 -1.64
C TRP A 17 9.81 -4.77 -0.73
N GLU A 18 10.95 -4.36 -1.27
CA GLU A 18 12.19 -4.13 -0.54
C GLU A 18 12.55 -2.64 -0.45
N ASP A 19 12.91 -2.17 0.74
CA ASP A 19 13.38 -0.80 0.99
C ASP A 19 14.83 -0.80 1.50
N SER A 20 15.55 0.30 1.30
CA SER A 20 16.99 0.44 1.55
C SER A 20 17.41 0.41 3.03
N ARG A 21 16.46 0.23 3.97
CA ARG A 21 16.63 0.43 5.42
C ARG A 21 17.04 1.88 5.75
N GLN A 22 16.72 2.32 6.96
CA GLN A 22 17.22 3.61 7.44
C GLN A 22 18.72 3.54 7.72
N PRO A 23 19.48 4.63 7.46
CA PRO A 23 20.86 4.73 7.90
C PRO A 23 20.99 4.51 9.42
N THR A 24 22.05 3.82 9.85
CA THR A 24 22.35 3.67 11.27
C THR A 24 22.87 4.99 11.83
N SER A 25 22.41 5.37 13.02
CA SER A 25 22.78 6.65 13.64
C SER A 25 24.17 6.70 14.27
N LYS A 26 24.82 5.54 14.46
CA LYS A 26 26.15 5.44 15.08
C LYS A 26 27.23 5.29 14.02
N TRP A 27 28.38 5.92 14.28
CA TRP A 27 29.63 5.57 13.59
C TRP A 27 30.08 4.19 14.04
N THR A 28 30.42 3.34 13.08
CA THR A 28 30.81 1.94 13.30
C THR A 28 32.04 1.65 12.47
N PHE A 29 33.02 0.94 13.04
CA PHE A 29 34.17 0.49 12.27
C PHE A 29 33.74 -0.51 11.20
N LEU A 30 34.44 -0.53 10.07
CA LEU A 30 34.11 -1.45 8.97
C LEU A 30 34.12 -2.92 9.40
N SER A 31 35.04 -3.29 10.29
CA SER A 31 35.15 -4.64 10.87
C SER A 31 33.94 -5.04 11.72
N ASP A 32 33.20 -4.06 12.21
CA ASP A 32 32.11 -4.23 13.16
C ASP A 32 30.75 -3.95 12.52
N LEU A 33 30.70 -3.76 11.19
CA LEU A 33 29.45 -3.57 10.48
C LEU A 33 28.61 -4.85 10.60
N PRO A 34 27.37 -4.76 11.11
CA PRO A 34 26.47 -5.90 11.10
C PRO A 34 26.10 -6.26 9.66
N ASP A 35 25.56 -7.46 9.46
CA ASP A 35 25.00 -7.82 8.17
C ASP A 35 23.81 -6.89 7.84
N HIS A 36 23.99 -6.04 6.82
CA HIS A 36 23.02 -5.04 6.41
C HIS A 36 22.20 -5.56 5.24
N THR A 37 20.94 -5.91 5.52
CA THR A 37 19.97 -6.36 4.52
C THR A 37 18.88 -5.33 4.28
N ALA A 38 18.31 -5.36 3.07
CA ALA A 38 17.13 -4.59 2.73
C ALA A 38 15.96 -4.96 3.66
N VAL A 39 15.06 -4.01 3.90
CA VAL A 39 13.86 -4.25 4.70
C VAL A 39 12.77 -4.78 3.77
N LYS A 40 12.24 -5.96 4.08
CA LYS A 40 11.04 -6.47 3.43
C LYS A 40 9.82 -5.76 4.01
N CYS A 41 9.16 -4.97 3.18
CA CYS A 41 8.01 -4.16 3.51
C CYS A 41 6.74 -4.77 2.93
N THR A 42 5.61 -4.49 3.59
CA THR A 42 4.27 -4.73 3.06
C THR A 42 3.46 -3.45 3.20
N THR A 43 2.89 -2.99 2.09
CA THR A 43 2.03 -1.80 2.05
C THR A 43 0.68 -2.20 1.50
N VAL A 44 -0.41 -1.80 2.17
CA VAL A 44 -1.78 -1.97 1.68
C VAL A 44 -2.32 -0.62 1.24
N GLY A 45 -2.99 -0.58 0.10
CA GLY A 45 -3.63 0.63 -0.39
C GLY A 45 -4.33 0.45 -1.72
N TRP A 46 -4.99 1.52 -2.15
CA TRP A 46 -5.66 1.63 -3.44
C TRP A 46 -4.63 1.94 -4.53
N LEU A 47 -4.52 1.06 -5.52
CA LEU A 47 -3.51 1.18 -6.57
C LEU A 47 -3.89 2.26 -7.59
N LEU A 48 -3.24 3.42 -7.51
CA LEU A 48 -3.48 4.58 -8.37
C LEU A 48 -2.72 4.50 -9.70
N LYS A 49 -1.55 3.87 -9.70
CA LYS A 49 -0.69 3.70 -10.87
C LYS A 49 0.05 2.38 -10.80
N ASP A 50 0.03 1.65 -11.90
CA ASP A 50 0.71 0.37 -12.06
C ASP A 50 1.43 0.36 -13.41
N ASN A 51 2.73 0.63 -13.42
CA ASN A 51 3.55 0.54 -14.63
C ASN A 51 4.93 -0.06 -14.34
N ASP A 52 5.77 -0.23 -15.37
CA ASP A 52 7.07 -0.89 -15.25
C ASP A 52 8.11 -0.13 -14.42
N ASP A 53 7.85 1.15 -14.12
CA ASP A 53 8.75 1.98 -13.33
C ASP A 53 8.35 2.04 -11.86
N VAL A 54 7.05 2.17 -11.59
CA VAL A 54 6.51 2.46 -10.27
C VAL A 54 5.13 1.84 -10.03
N LYS A 55 4.86 1.57 -8.75
CA LYS A 55 3.52 1.36 -8.19
C LYS A 55 3.20 2.55 -7.29
N VAL A 56 2.07 3.21 -7.51
CA VAL A 56 1.62 4.33 -6.67
C VAL A 56 0.34 3.92 -5.97
N LEU A 57 0.27 4.07 -4.65
CA LEU A 57 -0.87 3.69 -3.83
C LEU A 57 -1.32 4.83 -2.95
N ALA A 58 -2.62 4.95 -2.70
CA ALA A 58 -3.19 5.77 -1.62
C ALA A 58 -3.67 4.89 -0.47
N GLN A 59 -3.39 5.28 0.77
CA GLN A 59 -3.91 4.57 1.95
C GLN A 59 -5.36 4.97 2.28
N SER A 60 -5.79 6.17 1.88
CA SER A 60 -7.14 6.65 2.13
C SER A 60 -7.72 7.33 0.89
N MET A 61 -9.01 7.06 0.64
CA MET A 61 -9.84 7.77 -0.33
C MET A 61 -10.86 8.61 0.45
N GLY A 62 -11.08 9.85 0.03
CA GLY A 62 -12.06 10.79 0.62
C GLY A 62 -13.01 11.31 -0.45
N ASP A 63 -14.14 11.88 -0.01
CA ASP A 63 -15.20 12.39 -0.88
C ASP A 63 -15.62 11.39 -1.97
N ILE A 64 -15.85 10.13 -1.56
CA ILE A 64 -16.07 9.01 -2.49
C ILE A 64 -17.31 9.17 -3.38
N ASP A 65 -18.30 9.94 -2.92
CA ASP A 65 -19.54 10.23 -3.65
C ASP A 65 -19.44 11.50 -4.52
N ALA A 66 -18.33 12.24 -4.46
CA ALA A 66 -18.14 13.46 -5.23
C ALA A 66 -17.64 13.16 -6.65
N ASP A 67 -17.88 14.12 -7.57
CA ASP A 67 -17.35 14.04 -8.92
C ASP A 67 -15.82 13.93 -8.94
N GLU A 68 -15.11 14.40 -7.91
CA GLU A 68 -13.66 14.26 -7.74
C GLU A 68 -13.31 13.73 -6.35
N MET A 69 -12.82 12.49 -6.30
CA MET A 69 -12.35 11.86 -5.07
C MET A 69 -11.01 12.47 -4.63
N GLN A 70 -10.82 12.57 -3.31
CA GLN A 70 -9.54 12.95 -2.70
C GLN A 70 -8.73 11.72 -2.31
N THR A 71 -7.40 11.85 -2.29
CA THR A 71 -6.49 10.79 -1.83
C THR A 71 -5.58 11.30 -0.73
N SER A 72 -5.34 10.49 0.30
CA SER A 72 -4.35 10.76 1.34
C SER A 72 -3.44 9.56 1.55
N GLY A 73 -2.23 9.83 2.04
CA GLY A 73 -1.19 8.81 2.18
C GLY A 73 -0.77 8.25 0.82
N VAL A 74 -0.35 9.12 -0.10
CA VAL A 74 0.14 8.65 -1.39
C VAL A 74 1.59 8.19 -1.25
N MET A 75 1.86 6.93 -1.62
CA MET A 75 3.18 6.32 -1.60
C MET A 75 3.56 5.84 -3.00
N THR A 76 4.83 6.05 -3.37
CA THR A 76 5.42 5.54 -4.62
C THR A 76 6.44 4.47 -4.28
N ILE A 77 6.30 3.29 -4.88
CA ILE A 77 7.22 2.15 -4.76
C ILE A 77 7.84 1.90 -6.14
N PRO A 78 9.18 1.93 -6.29
CA PRO A 78 9.81 1.53 -7.55
C PRO A 78 9.44 0.09 -7.91
N ALA A 79 9.01 -0.16 -9.14
CA ALA A 79 8.55 -1.48 -9.56
C ALA A 79 9.64 -2.54 -9.42
N ARG A 80 10.91 -2.17 -9.63
CA ARG A 80 12.09 -3.03 -9.42
C ARG A 80 12.28 -3.54 -7.98
N CYS A 81 11.67 -2.87 -7.00
CA CYS A 81 11.72 -3.26 -5.60
C CYS A 81 10.53 -4.15 -5.20
N VAL A 82 9.54 -4.32 -6.08
CA VAL A 82 8.34 -5.10 -5.79
C VAL A 82 8.65 -6.59 -5.90
N ILE A 83 8.31 -7.32 -4.84
CA ILE A 83 8.40 -8.78 -4.77
C ILE A 83 7.07 -9.41 -5.22
N ALA A 84 5.94 -8.86 -4.77
CA ALA A 84 4.62 -9.39 -5.11
C ALA A 84 3.52 -8.33 -4.96
N ILE A 85 2.44 -8.49 -5.72
CA ILE A 85 1.21 -7.70 -5.60
C ILE A 85 0.04 -8.68 -5.46
N LYS A 86 -0.74 -8.55 -4.39
CA LYS A 86 -1.92 -9.37 -4.12
C LYS A 86 -3.17 -8.49 -4.09
N ASN A 87 -4.21 -8.86 -4.84
CA ASN A 87 -5.54 -8.26 -4.70
C ASN A 87 -6.13 -8.63 -3.35
N LEU A 88 -6.73 -7.65 -2.68
CA LEU A 88 -7.43 -7.86 -1.43
C LEU A 88 -8.93 -7.73 -1.66
N GLU A 89 -9.67 -8.65 -1.05
CA GLU A 89 -11.12 -8.70 -1.02
C GLU A 89 -11.52 -8.97 0.44
N GLU A 90 -12.66 -8.43 0.86
CA GLU A 90 -13.22 -8.81 2.15
C GLU A 90 -13.74 -10.24 2.07
N GLU A 91 -13.42 -11.06 3.07
CA GLU A 91 -14.12 -12.33 3.21
C GLU A 91 -15.58 -12.04 3.50
N ALA A 92 -16.49 -12.61 2.70
CA ALA A 92 -17.93 -12.49 2.92
C ALA A 92 -18.25 -13.02 4.34
N THR A 93 -18.44 -12.09 5.28
CA THR A 93 -18.75 -12.44 6.66
C THR A 93 -20.16 -13.01 6.66
N SER A 94 -20.31 -14.31 6.89
CA SER A 94 -21.60 -14.86 7.31
C SER A 94 -21.99 -14.15 8.60
N ALA A 95 -23.02 -13.31 8.53
CA ALA A 95 -23.41 -12.39 9.59
C ALA A 95 -23.43 -13.07 10.97
N SER A 96 -22.48 -12.70 11.83
CA SER A 96 -22.66 -12.75 13.27
C SER A 96 -22.52 -11.32 13.79
N SER A 97 -23.67 -10.65 13.82
CA SER A 97 -23.93 -9.40 14.53
C SER A 97 -23.32 -9.44 15.93
N ALA A 98 -22.25 -8.68 16.18
CA ALA A 98 -21.99 -7.96 17.44
C ALA A 98 -20.52 -7.48 17.50
N TYR A 99 -20.21 -6.34 16.88
CA TYR A 99 -19.15 -5.48 17.40
C TYR A 99 -19.40 -4.07 16.86
N CYS A 100 -19.12 -3.04 17.66
CA CYS A 100 -19.44 -1.63 17.40
C CYS A 100 -20.87 -1.20 17.74
N ARG A 101 -21.29 -1.44 18.99
CA ARG A 101 -21.87 -0.33 19.77
C ARG A 101 -20.88 -0.03 20.89
N ASP A 102 -20.75 1.24 21.22
CA ASP A 102 -19.99 1.80 22.35
C ASP A 102 -18.56 2.27 22.02
N VAL A 103 -18.51 3.37 21.27
CA VAL A 103 -17.57 4.47 21.58
C VAL A 103 -18.40 5.75 21.63
N ALA A 104 -18.83 6.08 22.85
CA ALA A 104 -19.36 7.38 23.24
C ALA A 104 -18.31 8.10 24.09
#